data_AF-A0A0D0B5E7-F1
#
_entry.id   AF-A0A0D0B5E7-F1
#
_cell.length_a   1.000
_cell.length_b   1.000
_cell.length_c   1.000
_cell.angle_alpha   90.00
_cell.angle_beta   90.00
_cell.angle_gamma   90.00
#
_symmetry.space_group_name_H-M   'P 1'
#
loop_
_entity.id
_entity.type
_entity.pdbx_description
1 polymer ?
#
loop_
_entity_poly.entity_id
_entity_poly.type
_entity_poly.pdbx_seq_one_letter_code
_entity_poly.pdbx_strand_id
1 'polypeptide(L)'
;MGRRAKHLTLTDKTAATRQHTAKYSRSDRGKNTRRLWNSRTYAKAHSRKGSTKSLTHASKSPALDFNVELSSLPSDLINLARADLPDTYLFQQASQSADNLDESDLAQWDVDPPYHTPRPLETPAEARWTENLVQVIHGRRFRMEKEEVYERAKRHSSGGALDLCAELREALDVLLRQWAMLDEYVDSMEDCERHCVMAQCLLQWRARRIYHYHNEVHAMMTGSNPYALDSSII
;
A
#
# COMPACT_ATOMS: atom_id res chain seq x y z
N MET A 1 5.34 30.80 -25.42
CA MET A 1 6.72 30.26 -25.38
C MET A 1 6.66 28.76 -25.13
N GLY A 2 6.94 27.93 -26.16
CA GLY A 2 6.81 26.47 -26.06
C GLY A 2 7.92 25.82 -25.25
N ARG A 3 7.58 24.94 -24.31
CA ARG A 3 8.55 24.12 -23.57
C ARG A 3 9.17 23.10 -24.54
N ARG A 4 10.46 23.25 -24.86
CA ARG A 4 11.22 22.23 -25.60
C ARG A 4 11.34 20.95 -24.78
N ALA A 5 11.20 19.80 -25.42
CA ALA A 5 11.45 18.50 -24.80
C ALA A 5 12.90 18.43 -24.29
N LYS A 6 13.10 18.07 -23.02
CA LYS A 6 14.43 18.01 -22.36
C LYS A 6 15.34 16.92 -22.93
N HIS A 7 14.76 15.92 -23.59
CA HIS A 7 15.46 14.82 -24.23
C HIS A 7 14.85 14.58 -25.60
N LEU A 8 15.65 14.68 -26.66
CA LEU A 8 15.20 14.52 -28.05
C LEU A 8 15.11 13.05 -28.45
N THR A 9 15.81 12.16 -27.75
CA THR A 9 15.87 10.73 -28.05
C THR A 9 15.71 9.85 -26.80
N LEU A 10 15.27 8.60 -26.99
CA LEU A 10 15.18 7.61 -25.91
C LEU A 10 16.56 7.31 -25.28
N THR A 11 17.61 7.32 -26.09
CA THR A 11 19.00 7.17 -25.65
C THR A 11 19.40 8.31 -24.71
N ASP A 12 19.01 9.55 -24.98
CA ASP A 12 19.30 10.68 -24.11
C ASP A 12 18.57 10.56 -22.76
N LYS A 13 17.30 10.13 -22.79
CA LYS A 13 16.51 9.91 -21.56
C LYS A 13 17.14 8.82 -20.68
N THR A 14 17.56 7.70 -21.27
CA THR A 14 18.22 6.62 -20.52
C THR A 14 19.59 7.03 -19.98
N ALA A 15 20.38 7.77 -20.75
CA ALA A 15 21.67 8.31 -20.31
C ALA A 15 21.50 9.31 -19.15
N ALA A 16 20.55 10.23 -19.25
CA ALA A 16 20.23 11.19 -18.20
C ALA A 16 19.77 10.49 -16.90
N THR A 17 18.92 9.46 -17.03
CA THR A 17 18.46 8.65 -15.89
C THR A 17 19.64 7.95 -15.21
N ARG A 18 20.55 7.33 -15.99
CA ARG A 18 21.77 6.70 -15.46
C ARG A 18 22.67 7.69 -14.75
N GLN A 19 22.86 8.88 -15.32
CA GLN A 19 23.66 9.94 -14.69
C GLN A 19 23.02 10.43 -13.39
N HIS A 20 21.70 10.62 -13.36
CA HIS A 20 20.98 11.02 -12.15
C HIS A 20 21.10 9.96 -11.04
N THR A 21 20.88 8.68 -11.37
CA THR A 21 21.07 7.56 -10.43
C THR A 21 22.52 7.47 -9.94
N ALA A 22 23.51 7.67 -10.83
CA ALA A 22 24.92 7.71 -10.45
C ALA A 22 25.24 8.88 -9.50
N LYS A 23 24.67 10.07 -9.75
CA LYS A 23 24.84 11.25 -8.89
C LYS A 23 24.16 11.04 -7.53
N TYR A 24 22.94 10.52 -7.52
CA TYR A 24 22.20 10.23 -6.28
C TYR A 24 22.93 9.17 -5.43
N SER A 25 23.39 8.08 -6.03
CA SER A 25 24.11 7.02 -5.30
C SER A 25 25.45 7.49 -4.69
N ARG A 26 26.06 8.54 -5.24
CA ARG A 26 27.27 9.18 -4.70
C ARG A 26 26.98 10.26 -3.66
N SER A 27 25.76 10.79 -3.61
CA SER A 27 25.35 11.79 -2.60
C SER A 27 25.28 11.19 -1.20
N ASP A 28 25.42 12.00 -0.16
CA ASP A 28 25.34 11.51 1.23
C ASP A 28 23.94 10.99 1.58
N ARG A 29 22.89 11.57 0.98
CA ARG A 29 21.53 11.05 1.06
C ARG A 29 21.42 9.62 0.50
N GLY A 30 22.01 9.38 -0.68
CA GLY A 30 22.04 8.04 -1.31
C GLY A 30 22.91 7.03 -0.55
N LYS A 31 24.02 7.47 0.05
CA LYS A 31 24.83 6.61 0.93
C LYS A 31 24.05 6.22 2.19
N ASN A 32 23.33 7.16 2.80
CA ASN A 32 22.55 6.91 4.02
C ASN A 32 21.38 5.97 3.75
N THR A 33 20.64 6.14 2.66
CA THR A 33 19.57 5.19 2.29
C THR A 33 20.10 3.78 2.04
N ARG A 34 21.24 3.64 1.35
CA ARG A 34 21.91 2.35 1.18
C ARG A 34 22.34 1.73 2.51
N ARG A 35 22.92 2.52 3.42
CA ARG A 35 23.30 2.05 4.78
C ARG A 35 22.09 1.57 5.58
N LEU A 36 20.98 2.32 5.55
CA LEU A 36 19.72 1.93 6.19
C LEU A 36 19.17 0.63 5.63
N TRP A 37 19.17 0.48 4.30
CA TRP A 37 18.71 -0.74 3.64
C TRP A 37 19.60 -1.94 4.00
N ASN A 38 20.93 -1.79 3.90
CA ASN A 38 21.87 -2.82 4.31
C ASN A 38 21.73 -3.18 5.79
N SER A 39 21.52 -2.19 6.67
CA SER A 39 21.29 -2.40 8.10
C SER A 39 20.01 -3.20 8.36
N ARG A 40 18.91 -2.87 7.67
CA ARG A 40 17.66 -3.65 7.75
C ARG A 40 17.85 -5.08 7.25
N THR A 41 18.53 -5.27 6.13
CA THR A 41 18.82 -6.60 5.58
C THR A 41 19.72 -7.41 6.50
N TYR A 42 20.75 -6.78 7.07
CA TYR A 42 21.65 -7.39 8.05
C TYR A 42 20.91 -7.76 9.35
N ALA A 43 20.08 -6.85 9.87
CA ALA A 43 19.24 -7.12 11.03
C ALA A 43 18.26 -8.26 10.75
N LYS A 44 17.66 -8.33 9.55
CA LYS A 44 16.80 -9.46 9.16
C LYS A 44 17.57 -10.79 9.08
N ALA A 45 18.80 -10.77 8.57
CA ALA A 45 19.65 -11.96 8.46
C ALA A 45 20.25 -12.43 9.81
N HIS A 46 20.50 -11.50 10.73
CA HIS A 46 21.22 -11.75 11.99
C HIS A 46 20.40 -11.53 13.27
N SER A 47 19.11 -11.20 13.16
CA SER A 47 18.24 -11.15 14.33
C SER A 47 18.20 -12.53 14.98
N ARG A 48 18.55 -12.57 16.27
CA ARG A 48 18.59 -13.78 17.10
C ARG A 48 17.20 -14.33 17.46
N LYS A 49 16.11 -13.76 16.92
CA LYS A 49 14.82 -14.46 16.86
C LYS A 49 14.97 -15.57 15.81
N GLY A 50 15.30 -16.75 16.32
CA GLY A 50 15.80 -17.88 15.56
C GLY A 50 15.03 -18.14 14.27
N SER A 51 15.79 -18.20 13.18
CA SER A 51 15.52 -19.18 12.14
C SER A 51 15.42 -20.54 12.85
N THR A 52 14.21 -21.06 12.98
CA THR A 52 13.98 -22.46 13.30
C THR A 52 14.66 -23.27 12.20
N LYS A 53 15.89 -23.69 12.48
CA LYS A 53 16.60 -24.70 11.68
C LYS A 53 15.75 -25.96 11.72
N SER A 54 15.00 -26.17 10.64
CA SER A 54 14.46 -27.49 10.31
C SER A 54 15.67 -28.40 10.07
N LEU A 55 15.85 -29.36 10.98
CA LEU A 55 16.72 -30.50 10.73
C LEU A 55 16.19 -31.24 9.50
N THR A 56 17.11 -31.51 8.59
CA THR A 56 16.99 -32.50 7.52
C THR A 56 16.60 -33.87 8.10
N HIS A 57 15.31 -34.17 8.17
CA HIS A 57 14.78 -35.52 8.17
C HIS A 57 13.38 -35.50 7.55
N ALA A 58 13.28 -36.12 6.37
CA ALA A 58 12.06 -36.55 5.70
C ALA A 58 11.07 -35.45 5.26
N SER A 59 10.69 -35.52 3.99
CA SER A 59 9.60 -34.78 3.37
C SER A 59 8.32 -34.86 4.19
N LYS A 60 7.97 -33.76 4.86
CA LYS A 60 6.58 -33.36 5.13
C LYS A 60 6.58 -31.85 5.08
N SER A 61 6.24 -31.30 3.91
CA SER A 61 5.66 -29.96 3.88
C SER A 61 4.62 -29.91 5.00
N PRO A 62 4.62 -28.91 5.89
CA PRO A 62 3.51 -28.76 6.82
C PRO A 62 2.27 -28.68 5.94
N ALA A 63 1.42 -29.69 6.02
CA ALA A 63 0.10 -29.60 5.42
C ALA A 63 -0.49 -28.35 6.06
N LEU A 64 -0.66 -27.30 5.27
CA LEU A 64 -1.48 -26.16 5.66
C LEU A 64 -2.82 -26.79 6.07
N ASP A 65 -3.09 -26.82 7.36
CA ASP A 65 -4.40 -27.22 7.88
C ASP A 65 -5.36 -26.12 7.43
N PHE A 66 -5.88 -26.26 6.21
CA PHE A 66 -6.91 -25.40 5.62
C PHE A 66 -8.22 -25.42 6.42
N ASN A 67 -8.29 -26.21 7.48
CA ASN A 67 -9.41 -26.30 8.41
C ASN A 67 -9.43 -25.16 9.46
N VAL A 68 -8.45 -24.24 9.48
CA VAL A 68 -8.53 -23.05 10.34
C VAL A 68 -9.50 -22.04 9.73
N GLU A 69 -10.71 -22.03 10.28
CA GLU A 69 -11.80 -21.11 9.97
C GLU A 69 -11.33 -19.65 10.01
N LEU A 70 -11.73 -18.86 9.01
CA LEU A 70 -11.35 -17.46 8.89
C LEU A 70 -12.25 -16.62 9.81
N SER A 71 -11.65 -15.91 10.76
CA SER A 71 -12.40 -15.04 11.69
C SER A 71 -13.27 -14.02 10.94
N SER A 72 -14.49 -13.79 11.45
CA SER A 72 -15.38 -12.75 10.93
C SER A 72 -14.78 -11.36 11.17
N LEU A 73 -14.96 -10.44 10.20
CA LEU A 73 -14.48 -9.07 10.31
C LEU A 73 -15.43 -8.20 11.16
N PRO A 74 -14.91 -7.23 11.94
CA PRO A 74 -15.75 -6.25 12.64
C PRO A 74 -16.65 -5.47 11.69
N SER A 75 -17.89 -5.16 12.12
CA SER A 75 -18.86 -4.45 11.29
C SER A 75 -18.39 -3.04 10.90
N ASP A 76 -17.75 -2.31 11.81
CA ASP A 76 -17.23 -0.96 11.53
C ASP A 76 -16.15 -0.97 10.45
N LEU A 77 -15.28 -1.99 10.47
CA LEU A 77 -14.29 -2.21 9.42
C LEU A 77 -14.97 -2.47 8.07
N ILE A 78 -15.99 -3.33 8.02
CA ILE A 78 -16.73 -3.62 6.79
C ILE A 78 -17.41 -2.35 6.26
N ASN A 79 -18.05 -1.57 7.14
CA ASN A 79 -18.71 -0.31 6.76
C ASN A 79 -17.70 0.68 6.18
N LEU A 80 -16.55 0.84 6.83
CA LEU A 80 -15.49 1.73 6.37
C LEU A 80 -14.87 1.25 5.05
N ALA A 81 -14.69 -0.06 4.88
CA ALA A 81 -14.18 -0.64 3.64
C ALA A 81 -15.13 -0.39 2.44
N ARG A 82 -16.44 -0.42 2.70
CA ARG A 82 -17.46 -0.24 1.65
C ARG A 82 -17.84 1.21 1.39
N ALA A 83 -17.45 2.15 2.25
CA ALA A 83 -17.72 3.57 2.07
C ALA A 83 -17.22 4.06 0.71
N ASP A 84 -18.06 4.74 -0.06
CA ASP A 84 -17.78 5.11 -1.45
C ASP A 84 -16.44 5.84 -1.64
N LEU A 85 -15.75 5.53 -2.74
CA LEU A 85 -14.62 6.35 -3.17
C LEU A 85 -15.12 7.61 -3.86
N PRO A 86 -14.37 8.71 -3.80
CA PRO A 86 -14.74 9.90 -4.54
C PRO A 86 -14.73 9.66 -6.06
N ASP A 87 -15.66 10.29 -6.78
CA ASP A 87 -15.69 10.31 -8.25
C ASP A 87 -15.43 11.72 -8.80
N THR A 88 -14.37 12.35 -8.30
CA THR A 88 -13.97 13.69 -8.76
C THR A 88 -12.91 13.62 -9.85
N TYR A 89 -12.74 14.72 -10.58
CA TYR A 89 -11.69 14.83 -11.59
C TYR A 89 -10.29 14.53 -11.02
N LEU A 90 -9.94 15.04 -9.84
CA LEU A 90 -8.64 14.80 -9.22
C LEU A 90 -8.43 13.33 -8.85
N PHE A 91 -9.45 12.68 -8.32
CA PHE A 91 -9.42 11.24 -8.07
C PHE A 91 -9.19 10.45 -9.37
N GLN A 92 -9.92 10.78 -10.44
CA GLN A 92 -9.78 10.12 -11.74
C GLN A 92 -8.38 10.32 -12.35
N GLN A 93 -7.82 11.54 -12.26
CA GLN A 93 -6.47 11.81 -12.75
C GLN A 93 -5.43 10.98 -11.99
N ALA A 94 -5.51 10.96 -10.65
CA ALA A 94 -4.61 10.19 -9.80
C ALA A 94 -4.79 8.66 -9.98
N SER A 95 -6.01 8.18 -10.19
CA SER A 95 -6.25 6.74 -10.34
C SER A 95 -5.76 6.17 -11.67
N GLN A 96 -5.65 6.99 -12.71
CA GLN A 96 -5.22 6.56 -14.03
C GLN A 96 -3.70 6.47 -14.18
N SER A 97 -2.95 7.45 -13.68
CA SER A 97 -1.49 7.49 -13.86
C SER A 97 -0.80 8.41 -12.85
N ALA A 98 0.41 8.02 -12.43
CA ALA A 98 1.28 8.84 -11.59
C ALA A 98 1.82 10.08 -12.32
N ASP A 99 1.76 10.10 -13.65
CA ASP A 99 2.26 11.21 -14.47
C ASP A 99 1.22 12.34 -14.62
N ASN A 100 -0.05 12.10 -14.25
CA ASN A 100 -1.13 13.08 -14.42
C ASN A 100 -1.07 14.21 -13.38
N LEU A 101 -0.53 13.93 -12.19
CA LEU A 101 -0.43 14.85 -11.07
C LEU A 101 0.95 14.75 -10.43
N ASP A 102 1.39 15.81 -9.75
CA ASP A 102 2.62 15.76 -8.97
C ASP A 102 2.37 15.05 -7.63
N GLU A 103 2.85 13.81 -7.50
CA GLU A 103 2.70 12.98 -6.30
C GLU A 103 3.96 12.95 -5.42
N SER A 104 4.97 13.77 -5.72
CA SER A 104 6.30 13.67 -5.11
C SER A 104 6.32 13.78 -3.57
N ASP A 105 5.42 14.60 -3.02
CA ASP A 105 5.30 14.84 -1.58
C ASP A 105 4.19 14.02 -0.91
N LEU A 106 3.55 13.08 -1.62
CA LEU A 106 2.43 12.31 -1.07
C LEU A 106 2.86 11.13 -0.21
N ALA A 107 4.11 10.67 -0.32
CA ALA A 107 4.63 9.53 0.43
C ALA A 107 4.57 9.71 1.95
N GLN A 108 4.57 10.96 2.44
CA GLN A 108 4.45 11.26 3.87
C GLN A 108 3.06 10.90 4.44
N TRP A 109 2.04 10.78 3.60
CA TRP A 109 0.68 10.41 4.01
C TRP A 109 0.45 8.89 3.93
N ASP A 110 1.45 8.13 3.46
CA ASP A 110 1.38 6.67 3.42
C ASP A 110 1.85 5.99 4.70
N VAL A 111 2.48 6.75 5.60
CA VAL A 111 2.96 6.26 6.88
C VAL A 111 1.92 6.49 7.97
N ASP A 112 2.05 5.71 9.04
CA ASP A 112 1.26 5.94 10.25
C ASP A 112 1.53 7.32 10.83
N PRO A 113 0.50 8.01 11.37
CA PRO A 113 0.70 9.22 12.15
C PRO A 113 1.59 8.95 13.39
N PRO A 114 2.21 9.98 14.01
CA PRO A 114 1.99 11.41 13.77
C PRO A 114 2.70 11.94 12.51
N TYR A 115 2.03 12.85 11.80
CA TYR A 115 2.61 13.50 10.62
C TYR A 115 3.52 14.66 11.01
N HIS A 116 4.64 14.82 10.31
CA HIS A 116 5.63 15.86 10.58
C HIS A 116 5.43 17.15 9.78
N THR A 117 4.25 17.32 9.18
CA THR A 117 3.90 18.54 8.46
C THR A 117 3.53 19.66 9.41
N PRO A 118 3.88 20.92 9.08
CA PRO A 118 3.46 22.06 9.89
C PRO A 118 1.93 22.18 9.88
N ARG A 119 1.37 22.64 11.00
CA ARG A 119 -0.06 22.94 11.12
C ARG A 119 -0.46 23.97 10.04
N PRO A 120 -1.46 23.66 9.19
CA PRO A 120 -1.95 24.62 8.21
C PRO A 120 -2.66 25.80 8.85
N LEU A 121 -2.74 26.91 8.12
CA LEU A 121 -3.57 28.04 8.51
C LEU A 121 -5.05 27.69 8.33
N GLU A 122 -5.90 28.11 9.26
CA GLU A 122 -7.35 27.92 9.21
C GLU A 122 -7.99 28.87 8.20
N THR A 123 -7.77 28.60 6.90
CA THR A 123 -8.30 29.40 5.80
C THR A 123 -9.13 28.54 4.85
N PRO A 124 -10.15 29.10 4.17
CA PRO A 124 -10.92 28.38 3.16
C PRO A 124 -10.08 27.87 1.98
N ALA A 125 -8.89 28.42 1.76
CA ALA A 125 -7.96 27.93 0.74
C ALA A 125 -7.27 26.63 1.18
N GLU A 126 -6.81 26.57 2.44
CA GLU A 126 -6.17 25.38 3.02
C GLU A 126 -7.15 24.23 3.24
N ALA A 127 -8.42 24.53 3.56
CA ALA A 127 -9.49 23.53 3.62
C ALA A 127 -9.71 22.87 2.25
N ARG A 128 -9.92 23.67 1.19
CA ARG A 128 -10.04 23.18 -0.20
C ARG A 128 -8.80 22.43 -0.67
N TRP A 129 -7.61 22.88 -0.26
CA TRP A 129 -6.38 22.14 -0.55
C TRP A 129 -6.38 20.75 0.11
N THR A 130 -6.83 20.67 1.36
CA THR A 130 -6.91 19.40 2.10
C THR A 130 -7.95 18.46 1.48
N GLU A 131 -9.11 18.98 1.08
CA GLU A 131 -10.10 18.21 0.31
C GLU A 131 -9.50 17.64 -0.98
N ASN A 132 -8.84 18.49 -1.78
CA ASN A 132 -8.16 18.05 -3.01
C ASN A 132 -7.07 17.01 -2.73
N LEU A 133 -6.31 17.15 -1.65
CA LEU A 133 -5.29 16.19 -1.25
C LEU A 133 -5.90 14.80 -0.99
N VAL A 134 -7.03 14.74 -0.28
CA VAL A 134 -7.75 13.48 -0.01
C VAL A 134 -8.15 12.80 -1.32
N GLN A 135 -8.69 13.56 -2.28
CA GLN A 135 -9.08 13.05 -3.60
C GLN A 135 -7.89 12.38 -4.32
N VAL A 136 -6.74 13.06 -4.34
CA VAL A 136 -5.52 12.56 -4.99
C VAL A 136 -4.99 11.32 -4.27
N ILE A 137 -5.00 11.29 -2.93
CA ILE A 137 -4.55 10.15 -2.14
C ILE A 137 -5.44 8.92 -2.37
N HIS A 138 -6.76 9.09 -2.44
CA HIS A 138 -7.66 8.00 -2.82
C HIS A 138 -7.36 7.48 -4.23
N GLY A 139 -7.22 8.36 -5.22
CA GLY A 139 -6.95 7.92 -6.59
C GLY A 139 -5.62 7.18 -6.71
N ARG A 140 -4.55 7.72 -6.11
CA ARG A 140 -3.23 7.08 -6.08
C ARG A 140 -3.27 5.69 -5.43
N ARG A 141 -3.96 5.53 -4.30
CA ARG A 141 -4.08 4.25 -3.60
C ARG A 141 -4.91 3.23 -4.36
N PHE A 142 -5.98 3.69 -5.00
CA PHE A 142 -6.79 2.85 -5.89
C PHE A 142 -5.95 2.31 -7.06
N ARG A 143 -5.10 3.16 -7.67
CA ARG A 143 -4.17 2.74 -8.72
C ARG A 143 -3.20 1.66 -8.23
N MET A 144 -2.58 1.88 -7.07
CA MET A 144 -1.67 0.89 -6.45
C MET A 144 -2.38 -0.43 -6.14
N GLU A 145 -3.62 -0.37 -5.62
CA GLU A 145 -4.41 -1.56 -5.36
C GLU A 145 -4.75 -2.33 -6.64
N LYS A 146 -5.13 -1.64 -7.74
CA LYS A 146 -5.34 -2.27 -9.04
C LYS A 146 -4.09 -3.03 -9.52
N GLU A 147 -2.90 -2.43 -9.38
CA GLU A 147 -1.63 -3.08 -9.72
C GLU A 147 -1.36 -4.31 -8.84
N GLU A 148 -1.56 -4.20 -7.53
CA GLU A 148 -1.36 -5.31 -6.60
C GLU A 148 -2.34 -6.46 -6.87
N VAL A 149 -3.61 -6.17 -7.14
CA VAL A 149 -4.64 -7.17 -7.52
C VAL A 149 -4.23 -7.87 -8.82
N TYR A 150 -3.77 -7.13 -9.82
CA TYR A 150 -3.30 -7.69 -11.08
C TYR A 150 -2.14 -8.68 -10.88
N GLU A 151 -1.13 -8.31 -10.07
CA GLU A 151 0.00 -9.19 -9.77
C GLU A 151 -0.42 -10.43 -8.97
N ARG A 152 -1.34 -10.29 -8.00
CA ARG A 152 -1.90 -11.44 -7.27
C ARG A 152 -2.68 -12.38 -8.18
N ALA A 153 -3.53 -11.84 -9.06
CA ALA A 153 -4.30 -12.62 -10.04
C ALA A 153 -3.37 -13.42 -10.98
N LYS A 154 -2.26 -12.81 -11.41
CA LYS A 154 -1.22 -13.47 -12.21
C LYS A 154 -0.54 -14.61 -11.44
N ARG A 155 -0.17 -14.39 -10.17
CA ARG A 155 0.43 -15.42 -9.30
C ARG A 155 -0.52 -16.59 -9.07
N HIS A 156 -1.78 -16.29 -8.80
CA HIS A 156 -2.83 -17.28 -8.63
C HIS A 156 -2.99 -18.16 -9.88
N SER A 157 -3.10 -17.54 -11.06
CA SER A 157 -3.26 -18.24 -12.35
C SER A 157 -2.04 -19.08 -12.74
N SER A 158 -0.86 -18.79 -12.18
CA SER A 158 0.38 -19.53 -12.41
C SER A 158 0.53 -20.76 -11.51
N GLY A 159 -0.53 -21.17 -10.80
CA GLY A 159 -0.53 -22.32 -9.89
C GLY A 159 -0.03 -22.00 -8.47
N GLY A 160 0.24 -20.74 -8.15
CA GLY A 160 0.72 -20.30 -6.83
C GLY A 160 -0.39 -19.99 -5.81
N ALA A 161 -1.59 -20.55 -5.98
CA ALA A 161 -2.77 -20.19 -5.17
C ALA A 161 -2.60 -20.54 -3.68
N LEU A 162 -2.00 -21.68 -3.35
CA LEU A 162 -1.80 -22.11 -1.96
C LEU A 162 -0.81 -21.18 -1.23
N ASP A 163 0.32 -20.89 -1.85
CA ASP A 163 1.34 -19.98 -1.30
C ASP A 163 0.78 -18.56 -1.15
N LEU A 164 0.04 -18.08 -2.16
CA LEU A 164 -0.63 -16.78 -2.10
C LEU A 164 -1.66 -16.71 -0.97
N CYS A 165 -2.46 -17.76 -0.78
CA CYS A 165 -3.43 -17.83 0.30
C CYS A 165 -2.75 -17.75 1.68
N ALA A 166 -1.64 -18.48 1.88
CA ALA A 166 -0.86 -18.41 3.10
C ALA A 166 -0.29 -17.00 3.34
N GLU A 167 0.31 -16.38 2.31
CA GLU A 167 0.83 -15.01 2.39
C GLU A 167 -0.26 -13.98 2.73
N LEU A 168 -1.44 -14.09 2.13
CA LEU A 168 -2.56 -13.18 2.43
C LEU A 168 -3.08 -13.36 3.85
N ARG A 169 -3.13 -14.59 4.37
CA ARG A 169 -3.50 -14.84 5.78
C ARG A 169 -2.50 -14.21 6.75
N GLU A 170 -1.20 -14.37 6.50
CA GLU A 170 -0.17 -13.71 7.32
C GLU A 170 -0.27 -12.18 7.24
N ALA A 171 -0.53 -11.64 6.04
CA ALA A 171 -0.72 -10.20 5.84
C ALA A 171 -1.97 -9.68 6.53
N LEU A 172 -3.08 -10.43 6.54
CA LEU A 172 -4.33 -10.08 7.23
C LEU A 172 -4.10 -9.89 8.73
N ASP A 173 -3.38 -10.82 9.38
CA ASP A 173 -3.09 -10.73 10.82
C ASP A 173 -2.31 -9.45 11.16
N VAL A 174 -1.35 -9.08 10.31
CA VAL A 174 -0.55 -7.86 10.48
C VAL A 174 -1.43 -6.62 10.26
N LEU A 175 -2.23 -6.61 9.18
CA LEU A 175 -3.08 -5.49 8.82
C LEU A 175 -4.18 -5.24 9.86
N LEU A 176 -4.80 -6.28 10.41
CA LEU A 176 -5.83 -6.16 11.45
C LEU A 176 -5.27 -5.50 12.71
N ARG A 177 -4.07 -5.88 13.15
CA ARG A 177 -3.40 -5.23 14.29
C ARG A 177 -3.07 -3.77 14.00
N GLN A 178 -2.54 -3.49 12.82
CA GLN A 178 -2.22 -2.12 12.39
C GLN A 178 -3.47 -1.25 12.24
N TRP A 179 -4.56 -1.82 11.77
CA TRP A 179 -5.85 -1.13 11.66
C TRP A 179 -6.39 -0.80 13.05
N ALA A 180 -6.45 -1.77 13.97
CA ALA A 180 -6.93 -1.54 15.34
C ALA A 180 -6.11 -0.47 16.08
N MET A 181 -4.78 -0.48 15.93
CA MET A 181 -3.93 0.56 16.52
C MET A 181 -4.18 1.95 15.92
N LEU A 182 -4.45 2.02 14.60
CA LEU A 182 -4.73 3.29 13.94
C LEU A 182 -6.13 3.81 14.29
N ASP A 183 -7.10 2.91 14.43
CA ASP A 183 -8.48 3.22 14.84
C ASP A 183 -8.49 3.89 16.23
N GLU A 184 -7.86 3.25 17.22
CA GLU A 184 -7.70 3.81 18.57
C GLU A 184 -6.95 5.15 18.57
N TYR A 185 -5.92 5.28 17.72
CA TYR A 185 -5.18 6.53 17.57
C TYR A 185 -6.05 7.64 16.96
N VAL A 186 -6.85 7.34 15.93
CA VAL A 186 -7.74 8.31 15.27
C VAL A 186 -8.84 8.78 16.23
N ASP A 187 -9.39 7.88 17.05
CA ASP A 187 -10.43 8.21 18.03
C ASP A 187 -9.93 9.14 19.15
N SER A 188 -8.64 9.06 19.49
CA SER A 188 -8.02 9.84 20.56
C SER A 188 -7.21 11.05 20.07
N MET A 189 -7.27 11.35 18.77
CA MET A 189 -6.38 12.35 18.16
C MET A 189 -6.84 13.78 18.42
N GLU A 190 -5.97 14.59 19.02
CA GLU A 190 -6.12 16.05 19.14
C GLU A 190 -5.09 16.78 18.25
N ASP A 191 -5.12 16.48 16.94
CA ASP A 191 -4.21 17.12 15.95
C ASP A 191 -4.97 18.12 15.07
N CYS A 192 -4.28 18.77 14.13
CA CYS A 192 -4.92 19.63 13.17
C CYS A 192 -5.87 18.84 12.24
N GLU A 193 -6.90 19.53 11.72
CA GLU A 193 -7.94 18.95 10.87
C GLU A 193 -7.35 18.12 9.72
N ARG A 194 -6.32 18.64 9.04
CA ARG A 194 -5.63 17.92 7.96
C ARG A 194 -5.09 16.58 8.41
N HIS A 195 -4.42 16.52 9.56
CA HIS A 195 -3.85 15.27 10.04
C HIS A 195 -4.93 14.26 10.39
N CYS A 196 -6.02 14.71 11.02
CA CYS A 196 -7.17 13.86 11.32
C CYS A 196 -7.78 13.26 10.04
N VAL A 197 -8.04 14.09 9.03
CA VAL A 197 -8.60 13.67 7.74
C VAL A 197 -7.65 12.71 7.00
N MET A 198 -6.34 12.97 7.02
CA MET A 198 -5.37 12.08 6.38
C MET A 198 -5.25 10.73 7.09
N ALA A 199 -5.32 10.70 8.43
CA ALA A 199 -5.33 9.47 9.19
C ALA A 199 -6.61 8.65 8.98
N GLN A 200 -7.77 9.31 8.90
CA GLN A 200 -9.04 8.67 8.53
C GLN A 200 -8.99 8.06 7.12
N CYS A 201 -8.41 8.78 6.15
CA CYS A 201 -8.20 8.26 4.80
C CYS A 201 -7.32 6.99 4.84
N LEU A 202 -6.21 7.01 5.58
CA LEU A 202 -5.35 5.83 5.77
C LEU A 202 -6.10 4.66 6.40
N LEU A 203 -6.91 4.93 7.44
CA LEU A 203 -7.73 3.94 8.13
C LEU A 203 -8.73 3.28 7.17
N GLN A 204 -9.41 4.08 6.34
CA GLN A 204 -10.33 3.58 5.32
C GLN A 204 -9.65 2.65 4.32
N TRP A 205 -8.46 3.02 3.85
CA TRP A 205 -7.70 2.18 2.92
C TRP A 205 -7.18 0.89 3.55
N ARG A 206 -6.83 0.91 4.84
CA ARG A 206 -6.51 -0.34 5.57
C ARG A 206 -7.73 -1.25 5.67
N ALA A 207 -8.89 -0.70 6.00
CA ALA A 207 -10.13 -1.46 6.05
C ALA A 207 -10.46 -2.10 4.68
N ARG A 208 -10.36 -1.33 3.58
CA ARG A 208 -10.52 -1.83 2.20
C ARG A 208 -9.59 -3.01 1.89
N ARG A 209 -8.29 -2.85 2.18
CA ARG A 209 -7.30 -3.90 1.94
C ARG A 209 -7.58 -5.16 2.75
N ILE A 210 -7.93 -5.01 4.03
CA ILE A 210 -8.31 -6.15 4.90
C ILE A 210 -9.54 -6.86 4.32
N TYR A 211 -10.56 -6.10 3.94
CA TYR A 211 -11.79 -6.65 3.36
C TYR A 211 -11.50 -7.41 2.06
N HIS A 212 -10.70 -6.86 1.15
CA HIS A 212 -10.30 -7.54 -0.08
C HIS A 212 -9.50 -8.82 0.20
N TYR A 213 -8.50 -8.77 1.09
CA TYR A 213 -7.69 -9.95 1.41
C TYR A 213 -8.53 -11.04 2.07
N HIS A 214 -9.46 -10.66 2.95
CA HIS A 214 -10.38 -11.60 3.61
C HIS A 214 -11.25 -12.32 2.58
N ASN A 215 -11.85 -11.58 1.64
CA ASN A 215 -12.64 -12.17 0.56
C ASN A 215 -11.81 -13.05 -0.37
N GLU A 216 -10.58 -12.61 -0.73
CA GLU A 216 -9.66 -13.38 -1.56
C GLU A 216 -9.29 -14.73 -0.90
N VAL A 217 -8.94 -14.69 0.39
CA VAL A 217 -8.63 -15.90 1.19
C VAL A 217 -9.85 -16.79 1.31
N HIS A 218 -11.01 -16.24 1.65
CA HIS A 218 -12.25 -17.00 1.78
C HIS A 218 -12.59 -17.72 0.48
N ALA A 219 -12.55 -17.02 -0.66
CA ALA A 219 -12.81 -17.62 -1.97
C ALA A 219 -11.81 -18.75 -2.29
N MET A 220 -10.51 -18.56 -2.03
CA MET A 220 -9.51 -19.61 -2.25
C MET A 220 -9.74 -20.82 -1.34
N MET A 221 -10.16 -20.62 -0.09
CA MET A 221 -10.49 -21.71 0.84
C MET A 221 -11.73 -22.50 0.42
N THR A 222 -12.70 -21.87 -0.24
CA THR A 222 -13.88 -22.54 -0.80
C THR A 222 -13.65 -23.13 -2.19
N GLY A 223 -12.41 -23.08 -2.71
CA GLY A 223 -12.07 -23.56 -4.05
C GLY A 223 -12.59 -22.66 -5.19
N SER A 224 -13.05 -21.45 -4.87
CA SER A 224 -13.48 -20.43 -5.84
C SER A 224 -12.29 -19.58 -6.29
N ASN A 225 -12.36 -19.05 -7.51
CA ASN A 225 -11.34 -18.12 -8.01
C ASN A 225 -11.72 -16.68 -7.61
N PRO A 226 -10.98 -16.02 -6.70
CA PRO A 226 -11.29 -14.63 -6.31
C PRO A 226 -11.08 -13.60 -7.42
N TYR A 227 -10.40 -13.97 -8.51
CA TYR A 227 -10.12 -13.11 -9.66
C TYR A 227 -10.89 -13.53 -10.91
N ALA A 228 -11.89 -14.40 -10.78
CA ALA A 228 -12.82 -14.62 -11.88
C ALA A 228 -13.50 -13.28 -12.18
N LEU A 229 -13.22 -12.73 -13.37
CA LEU A 229 -13.68 -11.41 -13.81
C LEU A 229 -15.18 -11.24 -13.52
N ASP A 230 -15.50 -10.48 -12.48
CA ASP A 230 -16.71 -9.67 -12.51
C ASP A 230 -16.40 -8.57 -13.52
N SER A 231 -16.94 -8.72 -14.73
CA SER A 231 -16.83 -7.80 -15.87
C SER A 231 -17.37 -6.38 -15.57
N SER A 232 -17.58 -6.02 -14.31
CA SER A 232 -18.25 -4.82 -13.81
C SER A 232 -17.35 -3.91 -12.95
N ILE A 233 -16.09 -4.27 -12.65
CA ILE A 233 -15.23 -3.49 -11.72
C ILE A 233 -13.89 -3.06 -12.36
N ILE A 234 -13.85 -2.75 -13.65
CA ILE A 234 -12.69 -2.05 -14.26
C ILE A 234 -13.08 -0.66 -14.72
#